data_AF-Q745S5-F1
#
_entry.id   AF-Q745S5-F1
#
_cell.length_a   1.000
_cell.length_b   1.000
_cell.length_c   1.000
_cell.angle_alpha   90.00
_cell.angle_beta   90.00
_cell.angle_gamma   90.00
#
_symmetry.space_group_name_H-M   'P 1'
#
loop_
_entity.id
_entity.type
_entity.pdbx_description
1 polymer ?
#
loop_
_entity_poly.entity_id
_entity_poly.type
_entity_poly.pdbx_seq_one_letter_code
_entity_poly.pdbx_strand_id
1 'polypeptide(L)'
;MISDEDLIRSALAVAATAGPRDVPIGAVVVGADGTELARAVNAREALGDPTAHAEILALRAAAAALGDGWRLEGATLAVTVEPCTMCAGALVLARIARLVFGAWEPKTGAVGSLWDVVRDRRLNHRPEVRGGVLERECAAPLEGFFARQRLG
;
A
#
# COMPACT_ATOMS: atom_id res chain seq x y z
N MET A 1 -1.86 11.66 -17.59
CA MET A 1 -1.08 10.73 -16.76
C MET A 1 -1.32 11.14 -15.32
N ILE A 2 -1.75 10.22 -14.46
CA ILE A 2 -2.06 10.51 -13.04
C ILE A 2 -0.73 10.77 -12.33
N SER A 3 -0.64 11.85 -11.53
CA SER A 3 0.59 12.17 -10.79
C SER A 3 0.77 11.27 -9.56
N ASP A 4 1.98 11.22 -9.02
CA ASP A 4 2.26 10.47 -7.79
C ASP A 4 1.52 11.08 -6.60
N GLU A 5 1.42 12.41 -6.55
CA GLU A 5 0.63 13.10 -5.54
C GLU A 5 -0.86 12.74 -5.64
N ASP A 6 -1.44 12.67 -6.85
CA ASP A 6 -2.85 12.30 -7.02
C ASP A 6 -3.12 10.86 -6.56
N LEU A 7 -2.21 9.93 -6.87
CA LEU A 7 -2.28 8.55 -6.41
C LEU A 7 -2.27 8.47 -4.87
N ILE A 8 -1.34 9.18 -4.23
CA ILE A 8 -1.25 9.19 -2.76
C ILE A 8 -2.43 9.94 -2.12
N ARG A 9 -2.96 11.00 -2.74
CA ARG A 9 -4.19 11.65 -2.26
C ARG A 9 -5.38 10.70 -2.32
N SER A 10 -5.50 9.89 -3.37
CA SER A 10 -6.52 8.82 -3.43
C SER A 10 -6.34 7.80 -2.30
N ALA A 11 -5.11 7.36 -2.05
CA ALA A 11 -4.79 6.46 -0.94
C ALA A 11 -5.07 7.08 0.44
N LEU A 12 -4.82 8.38 0.63
CA LEU A 12 -5.16 9.10 1.86
C LEU A 12 -6.67 9.21 2.08
N ALA A 13 -7.45 9.45 1.02
CA ALA A 13 -8.91 9.44 1.10
C ALA A 13 -9.43 8.07 1.55
N VAL A 14 -8.76 6.98 1.14
CA VAL A 14 -9.07 5.62 1.61
C VAL A 14 -8.62 5.41 3.05
N ALA A 15 -7.43 5.88 3.44
CA ALA A 15 -6.94 5.78 4.81
C ALA A 15 -7.89 6.45 5.82
N ALA A 16 -8.57 7.52 5.41
CA ALA A 16 -9.55 8.24 6.22
C ALA A 16 -10.81 7.42 6.55
N THR A 17 -11.07 6.31 5.87
CA THR A 17 -12.22 5.42 6.14
C THR A 17 -11.90 4.32 7.14
N ALA A 18 -10.66 4.26 7.66
CA ALA A 18 -10.25 3.26 8.64
C ALA A 18 -11.12 3.31 9.90
N GLY A 19 -11.47 2.13 10.41
CA GLY A 19 -12.17 2.01 11.68
C GLY A 19 -11.31 2.51 12.85
N PRO A 20 -11.92 2.83 14.00
CA PRO A 20 -11.20 3.46 15.13
C PRO A 20 -10.11 2.56 15.76
N ARG A 21 -10.16 1.24 15.50
CA ARG A 21 -9.19 0.27 16.02
C ARG A 21 -8.08 -0.07 15.02
N ASP A 22 -8.29 0.22 13.74
CA ASP A 22 -7.36 -0.11 12.68
C ASP A 22 -6.43 1.08 12.39
N VAL A 23 -5.16 0.77 12.12
CA VAL A 23 -4.18 1.79 11.73
C VAL A 23 -4.63 2.42 10.40
N PRO A 24 -4.66 3.75 10.26
CA PRO A 24 -5.20 4.44 9.07
C PRO A 24 -4.19 4.39 7.91
N ILE A 25 -4.13 3.23 7.25
CA ILE A 25 -3.32 2.99 6.05
C ILE A 25 -4.28 2.68 4.91
N GLY A 26 -4.13 3.38 3.79
CA GLY A 26 -4.95 3.21 2.60
C GLY A 26 -4.08 2.86 1.41
N ALA A 27 -4.64 2.07 0.49
CA ALA A 27 -4.00 1.67 -0.75
C ALA A 27 -4.98 1.72 -1.93
N VAL A 28 -4.44 2.03 -3.12
CA VAL A 28 -5.16 1.98 -4.40
C VAL A 28 -4.31 1.25 -5.44
N VAL A 29 -4.96 0.52 -6.33
CA VAL A 29 -4.33 -0.14 -7.48
C VAL A 29 -4.93 0.43 -8.75
N VAL A 30 -4.07 0.93 -9.63
CA VAL A 30 -4.44 1.57 -10.90
C VAL A 30 -3.81 0.80 -12.05
N GLY A 31 -4.61 0.46 -13.06
CA GLY A 31 -4.17 -0.23 -14.27
C GLY A 31 -3.26 0.64 -15.15
N ALA A 32 -2.64 0.02 -16.15
CA ALA A 32 -1.72 0.69 -17.07
C ALA A 32 -2.38 1.82 -17.90
N ASP A 33 -3.70 1.75 -18.08
CA ASP A 33 -4.53 2.75 -18.76
C ASP A 33 -4.95 3.91 -17.85
N GLY A 34 -4.60 3.86 -16.56
CA GLY A 34 -5.02 4.85 -15.55
C GLY A 34 -6.36 4.54 -14.90
N THR A 35 -7.01 3.42 -15.24
CA THR A 35 -8.26 2.99 -14.59
C THR A 35 -7.97 2.48 -13.20
N GLU A 36 -8.68 2.98 -12.18
CA GLU A 36 -8.59 2.40 -10.84
C GLU A 36 -9.26 1.02 -10.80
N LEU A 37 -8.49 -0.01 -10.46
CA LEU A 37 -8.95 -1.39 -10.36
C LEU A 37 -9.52 -1.71 -8.98
N ALA A 38 -8.88 -1.18 -7.93
CA ALA A 38 -9.32 -1.39 -6.56
C ALA A 38 -8.77 -0.36 -5.59
N ARG A 39 -9.41 -0.28 -4.43
CA ARG A 39 -8.94 0.44 -3.25
C ARG A 39 -9.24 -0.34 -1.99
N ALA A 40 -8.39 -0.24 -0.98
CA ALA A 40 -8.64 -0.86 0.31
C ALA A 40 -7.96 -0.10 1.46
N VAL A 41 -8.56 -0.22 2.64
CA VAL A 41 -8.03 0.31 3.89
C VAL A 41 -7.62 -0.85 4.78
N ASN A 42 -6.60 -0.65 5.62
CA ASN A 42 -6.19 -1.63 6.61
C ASN A 42 -7.39 -2.00 7.51
N ALA A 43 -7.60 -3.30 7.71
CA ALA A 43 -8.79 -3.85 8.35
C ALA A 43 -8.45 -5.06 9.25
N ARG A 44 -7.23 -5.09 9.80
CA ARG A 44 -6.74 -6.17 10.67
C ARG A 44 -7.68 -6.44 11.84
N GLU A 45 -8.05 -5.41 12.59
CA GLU A 45 -8.93 -5.51 13.77
C GLU A 45 -10.40 -5.68 13.36
N ALA A 46 -10.82 -5.01 12.28
CA ALA A 46 -12.18 -5.14 11.76
C ALA A 46 -12.50 -6.56 11.26
N LEU A 47 -11.54 -7.24 10.65
CA LEU A 47 -11.71 -8.58 10.07
C LEU A 47 -11.16 -9.70 10.95
N GLY A 48 -10.41 -9.38 12.02
CA GLY A 48 -9.69 -10.39 12.82
C GLY A 48 -8.65 -11.17 12.00
N ASP A 49 -8.12 -10.55 10.93
CA ASP A 49 -7.21 -11.18 9.97
C ASP A 49 -5.83 -10.50 10.05
N PRO A 50 -4.77 -11.23 10.47
CA PRO A 50 -3.43 -10.66 10.60
C PRO A 50 -2.82 -10.21 9.27
N THR A 51 -3.38 -10.63 8.14
CA THR A 51 -2.92 -10.29 6.78
C THR A 51 -3.73 -9.19 6.10
N ALA A 52 -4.79 -8.68 6.75
CA ALA A 52 -5.71 -7.68 6.20
C ALA A 52 -5.13 -6.25 6.17
N HIS A 53 -3.90 -6.13 5.67
CA HIS A 53 -3.26 -4.87 5.33
C HIS A 53 -3.88 -4.28 4.06
N ALA A 54 -3.81 -2.95 3.94
CA ALA A 54 -4.39 -2.22 2.81
C ALA A 54 -3.89 -2.75 1.46
N GLU A 55 -2.58 -3.01 1.34
CA GLU A 55 -1.97 -3.49 0.10
C GLU A 55 -2.48 -4.89 -0.27
N ILE A 56 -2.54 -5.82 0.70
CA ILE A 56 -3.02 -7.19 0.47
C ILE A 56 -4.48 -7.18 -0.01
N LEU A 57 -5.33 -6.41 0.68
CA LEU A 57 -6.74 -6.30 0.33
C LEU A 57 -6.92 -5.65 -1.05
N ALA A 58 -6.16 -4.59 -1.36
CA ALA A 58 -6.24 -3.91 -2.66
C ALA A 58 -5.75 -4.81 -3.81
N LEU A 59 -4.66 -5.55 -3.63
CA LEU A 59 -4.15 -6.49 -4.64
C LEU A 59 -5.16 -7.61 -4.93
N ARG A 60 -5.77 -8.18 -3.89
CA ARG A 60 -6.81 -9.21 -4.03
C ARG A 60 -8.02 -8.69 -4.80
N ALA A 61 -8.50 -7.49 -4.44
CA ALA A 61 -9.62 -6.86 -5.11
C ALA A 61 -9.30 -6.49 -6.56
N ALA A 62 -8.09 -5.98 -6.83
CA ALA A 62 -7.65 -5.62 -8.18
C ALA A 62 -7.57 -6.85 -9.10
N ALA A 63 -7.02 -7.97 -8.62
CA ALA A 63 -6.95 -9.21 -9.41
C ALA A 63 -8.35 -9.74 -9.74
N ALA A 64 -9.29 -9.67 -8.78
CA ALA A 64 -10.68 -10.04 -9.01
C ALA A 64 -11.37 -9.10 -10.02
N ALA A 65 -11.09 -7.80 -9.97
CA ALA A 65 -11.66 -6.81 -10.89
C ALA A 65 -11.12 -6.93 -12.31
N LEU A 66 -9.83 -7.22 -12.47
CA LEU A 66 -9.19 -7.42 -13.78
C LEU A 66 -9.70 -8.70 -14.46
N GLY A 67 -9.91 -9.77 -13.69
CA GLY A 67 -10.61 -10.98 -14.14
C GLY A 67 -9.84 -11.89 -15.10
N ASP A 68 -8.62 -11.54 -15.49
CA ASP A 68 -7.76 -12.31 -16.40
C ASP A 68 -6.73 -13.21 -15.68
N GLY A 69 -6.74 -13.20 -14.35
CA GLY A 69 -5.85 -14.01 -13.52
C GLY A 69 -5.38 -13.26 -12.27
N TRP A 70 -4.19 -13.62 -11.79
CA TRP A 70 -3.59 -13.02 -10.59
C TRP A 70 -2.53 -11.96 -10.91
N ARG A 71 -2.14 -11.83 -12.18
CA ARG A 71 -1.06 -10.93 -12.60
C ARG A 71 -1.62 -9.53 -12.84
N LEU A 72 -1.11 -8.55 -12.10
CA LEU A 72 -1.42 -7.14 -12.25
C LEU A 72 -0.32 -6.43 -13.03
N GLU A 73 0.04 -6.99 -14.19
CA GLU A 73 1.12 -6.46 -15.03
C GLU A 73 0.81 -5.04 -15.51
N GLY A 74 1.81 -4.16 -15.47
CA GLY A 74 1.65 -2.74 -15.81
C GLY A 74 0.91 -1.90 -14.76
N ALA A 75 0.29 -2.51 -13.75
CA ALA A 75 -0.43 -1.77 -12.71
C ALA A 75 0.51 -1.04 -11.73
N THR A 76 0.02 0.07 -11.20
CA THR A 76 0.63 0.83 -10.12
C THR A 76 -0.12 0.58 -8.81
N LEU A 77 0.60 0.19 -7.76
CA LEU A 77 0.11 0.20 -6.38
C LEU A 77 0.56 1.50 -5.71
N ALA A 78 -0.38 2.26 -5.15
CA ALA A 78 -0.07 3.41 -4.31
C ALA A 78 -0.58 3.18 -2.88
N VAL A 79 0.25 3.46 -1.87
CA VAL A 79 -0.06 3.21 -0.46
C VAL A 79 0.46 4.33 0.43
N THR A 80 -0.26 4.68 1.49
CA THR A 80 0.12 5.82 2.35
C THR A 80 1.39 5.58 3.17
N VAL A 81 1.78 4.33 3.43
CA VAL A 81 2.94 3.97 4.25
C VAL A 81 3.78 2.94 3.51
N GLU A 82 5.10 2.98 3.72
CA GLU A 82 6.04 2.00 3.18
C GLU A 82 5.59 0.55 3.49
N PRO A 83 5.51 -0.33 2.47
CA PRO A 83 5.11 -1.71 2.67
C PRO A 83 6.03 -2.50 3.61
N CYS A 84 5.44 -3.34 4.46
CA CYS A 84 6.17 -4.31 5.26
C CYS A 84 6.63 -5.52 4.40
N THR A 85 7.41 -6.44 4.98
CA THR A 85 7.94 -7.64 4.27
C THR A 85 6.85 -8.48 3.60
N MET A 86 5.69 -8.63 4.24
CA MET A 86 4.55 -9.37 3.67
C MET A 86 4.02 -8.69 2.42
N CYS A 87 3.69 -7.39 2.50
CA CYS A 87 3.13 -6.63 1.40
C CYS A 87 4.13 -6.46 0.24
N ALA A 88 5.41 -6.25 0.56
CA ALA A 88 6.50 -6.19 -0.40
C ALA A 88 6.66 -7.51 -1.18
N GLY A 89 6.56 -8.66 -0.51
CA GLY A 89 6.53 -9.96 -1.17
C GLY A 89 5.28 -10.12 -2.06
N ALA A 90 4.12 -9.73 -1.53
CA ALA A 90 2.85 -9.85 -2.24
C ALA A 90 2.79 -9.04 -3.55
N LEU A 91 3.27 -7.79 -3.55
CA LEU A 91 3.28 -6.97 -4.77
C LEU A 91 4.25 -7.51 -5.83
N VAL A 92 5.37 -8.15 -5.42
CA VAL A 92 6.27 -8.85 -6.35
C VAL A 92 5.57 -10.07 -6.94
N LEU A 93 4.91 -10.86 -6.10
CA LEU A 93 4.13 -12.01 -6.54
C LEU A 93 2.98 -11.59 -7.46
N ALA A 94 2.38 -10.42 -7.27
CA ALA A 94 1.30 -9.89 -8.10
C ALA A 94 1.78 -9.25 -9.41
N ARG A 95 3.10 -9.15 -9.66
CA ARG A 95 3.69 -8.48 -10.85
C ARG A 95 3.35 -7.00 -10.99
N ILE A 96 3.12 -6.30 -9.88
CA ILE A 96 2.93 -4.85 -9.87
C ILE A 96 4.13 -4.17 -10.54
N ALA A 97 3.90 -3.38 -11.58
CA ALA A 97 4.98 -2.73 -12.32
C ALA A 97 5.60 -1.58 -11.51
N ARG A 98 4.79 -0.87 -10.72
CA ARG A 98 5.20 0.34 -10.02
C ARG A 98 4.57 0.43 -8.63
N LEU A 99 5.39 0.77 -7.64
CA LEU A 99 4.98 1.07 -6.28
C LEU A 99 5.23 2.55 -6.00
N VAL A 100 4.19 3.25 -5.53
CA VAL A 100 4.29 4.61 -4.98
C VAL A 100 3.91 4.55 -3.51
N PHE A 101 4.73 5.12 -2.62
CA PHE A 101 4.34 5.20 -1.21
C PHE A 101 4.66 6.55 -0.58
N GLY A 102 3.91 6.85 0.48
CA GLY A 102 4.01 8.11 1.20
C GLY A 102 5.05 8.10 2.32
N ALA A 103 4.62 7.81 3.54
CA ALA A 103 5.48 7.86 4.71
C ALA A 103 6.40 6.64 4.80
N TRP A 104 7.66 6.86 5.24
CA TRP A 104 8.59 5.78 5.58
C TRP A 104 8.19 5.08 6.88
N GLU A 105 8.43 3.77 6.97
CA GLU A 105 8.16 2.97 8.17
C GLU A 105 9.47 2.41 8.74
N PRO A 106 10.15 3.15 9.65
CA PRO A 106 11.49 2.79 10.12
C PRO A 106 11.53 1.51 10.95
N LYS A 107 10.40 0.98 11.43
CA LYS A 107 10.37 -0.19 12.31
C LYS A 107 10.08 -1.50 11.60
N THR A 108 9.41 -1.46 10.45
CA THR A 108 8.96 -2.67 9.75
C THR A 108 9.00 -2.57 8.22
N GLY A 109 9.31 -1.39 7.68
CA GLY A 109 9.35 -1.12 6.24
C GLY A 109 10.38 -1.98 5.52
N ALA A 110 9.97 -2.55 4.39
CA ALA A 110 10.74 -3.53 3.64
C ALA A 110 11.00 -3.11 2.18
N VAL A 111 10.90 -1.82 1.89
CA VAL A 111 11.13 -1.22 0.57
C VAL A 111 12.17 -0.08 0.62
N GLY A 112 13.02 -0.11 1.65
CA GLY A 112 14.15 0.78 1.84
C GLY A 112 14.49 1.08 3.31
N SER A 113 13.56 0.93 4.25
CA SER A 113 13.82 1.21 5.68
C SER A 113 14.67 0.14 6.36
N LEU A 114 14.10 -1.03 6.67
CA LEU A 114 14.84 -2.15 7.28
C LEU A 114 15.36 -3.14 6.24
N TRP A 115 14.53 -3.39 5.23
CA TRP A 115 14.84 -4.29 4.13
C TRP A 115 14.54 -3.59 2.82
N ASP A 116 15.09 -4.12 1.74
CA ASP A 116 14.69 -3.76 0.38
C ASP A 116 14.35 -5.03 -0.40
N VAL A 117 13.22 -5.63 -0.03
CA VAL A 117 12.77 -6.93 -0.55
C VAL A 117 12.55 -6.84 -2.06
N VAL A 118 11.89 -5.77 -2.52
CA VAL A 118 11.46 -5.63 -3.91
C VAL A 118 12.61 -5.41 -4.89
N ARG A 119 13.80 -5.03 -4.40
CA ARG A 119 15.02 -4.88 -5.21
C ARG A 119 16.01 -6.05 -5.07
N ASP A 120 15.65 -7.13 -4.38
CA ASP A 120 16.52 -8.31 -4.27
C ASP A 120 16.81 -8.90 -5.67
N ARG A 121 18.11 -9.08 -5.96
CA ARG A 121 18.58 -9.52 -7.27
C ARG A 121 18.17 -10.96 -7.62
N ARG A 122 17.76 -11.75 -6.64
CA ARG A 122 17.33 -13.14 -6.82
C ARG A 122 15.87 -13.26 -7.23
N LEU A 123 15.08 -12.19 -7.09
CA LEU A 123 13.68 -12.16 -7.50
C LEU A 123 13.55 -12.02 -9.02
N ASN A 124 12.50 -12.65 -9.56
CA ASN A 124 12.17 -12.67 -10.99
C ASN A 124 11.35 -11.45 -11.45
N HIS A 125 10.99 -10.54 -10.55
CA HIS A 125 10.28 -9.30 -10.85
C HIS A 125 10.65 -8.23 -9.84
N ARG A 126 10.79 -6.99 -10.33
CA ARG A 126 11.24 -5.85 -9.55
C ARG A 126 10.43 -4.62 -9.98
N PRO A 127 9.50 -4.12 -9.16
CA PRO A 127 8.76 -2.91 -9.48
C PRO A 127 9.68 -1.69 -9.53
N GLU A 128 9.30 -0.68 -10.31
CA GLU A 128 9.76 0.68 -10.07
C GLU A 128 9.21 1.15 -8.72
N VAL A 129 10.00 1.89 -7.94
CA VAL A 129 9.61 2.32 -6.60
C VAL A 129 9.83 3.82 -6.47
N ARG A 130 8.77 4.52 -6.04
CA ARG A 130 8.81 5.91 -5.64
C ARG A 130 8.31 6.07 -4.20
N GLY A 131 9.19 6.40 -3.28
CA GLY A 131 8.85 6.66 -1.87
C GLY A 131 8.84 8.14 -1.51
N GLY A 132 8.31 8.47 -0.33
CA GLY A 132 8.36 9.83 0.25
C GLY A 132 7.36 10.81 -0.34
N VAL A 133 6.32 10.33 -1.05
CA VAL A 133 5.36 11.21 -1.73
C VAL A 133 4.31 11.70 -0.75
N LEU A 134 4.19 13.01 -0.55
CA LEU A 134 3.31 13.60 0.47
C LEU A 134 3.57 13.03 1.88
N GLU A 135 4.84 12.70 2.20
CA GLU A 135 5.25 11.99 3.41
C GLU A 135 4.64 12.54 4.70
N ARG A 136 4.67 13.88 4.88
CA ARG A 136 4.08 14.52 6.08
C ARG A 136 2.57 14.33 6.16
N GLU A 137 1.87 14.40 5.04
CA GLU A 137 0.42 14.21 4.98
C GLU A 137 0.06 12.75 5.29
N CYS A 138 0.90 11.81 4.90
CA CYS A 138 0.73 10.39 5.22
C CYS A 138 1.11 9.99 6.65
N ALA A 139 2.07 10.69 7.27
CA ALA A 139 2.49 10.43 8.64
C ALA A 139 1.45 10.93 9.67
N ALA A 140 0.80 12.06 9.41
CA ALA A 140 -0.10 12.71 10.37
C ALA A 140 -1.27 11.81 10.87
N PRO A 141 -1.97 11.03 10.02
CA PRO A 141 -2.99 10.09 10.48
C PRO A 141 -2.46 9.00 11.43
N LEU A 142 -1.24 8.49 11.17
CA LEU A 142 -0.60 7.47 12.01
C LEU A 142 -0.27 8.02 13.39
N GLU A 143 0.32 9.23 13.44
CA GLU A 143 0.64 9.91 14.69
C GLU A 143 -0.61 10.13 15.54
N GLY A 144 -1.69 10.62 14.92
CA GLY A 144 -2.97 10.81 15.57
C GLY A 144 -3.57 9.50 16.10
N PHE A 145 -3.48 8.41 15.33
CA PHE A 145 -3.94 7.09 15.77
C PHE A 145 -3.18 6.58 17.00
N PHE A 146 -1.84 6.57 16.94
CA PHE A 146 -1.03 6.07 18.06
C PHE A 146 -1.08 6.99 19.29
N ALA A 147 -1.31 8.29 19.12
CA ALA A 147 -1.55 9.19 20.25
C ALA A 147 -2.81 8.80 21.04
N ARG A 148 -3.91 8.44 20.36
CA ARG A 148 -5.14 7.98 21.01
C ARG A 148 -4.95 6.64 21.74
N GLN A 149 -4.23 5.71 21.13
CA GLN A 149 -3.97 4.38 21.73
C GLN A 149 -3.09 4.43 22.99
N ARG A 150 -2.29 5.49 23.19
CA ARG A 150 -1.49 5.68 24.42
C ARG A 150 -2.32 6.24 25.58
N LEU A 151 -3.48 6.81 25.31
CA LEU A 151 -4.34 7.49 26.27
C LEU A 151 -5.52 6.62 26.76
N GLY A 152 -5.78 5.49 26.09
CA GLY A 152 -6.78 4.49 26.48
C GLY A 152 -6.12 3.29 27.13
#